data_AF-A0A0S7EH03-F1
#
_entry.id   AF-A0A0S7EH03-F1
#
_cell.length_a   1.000
_cell.length_b   1.000
_cell.length_c   1.000
_cell.angle_alpha   90.00
_cell.angle_beta   90.00
_cell.angle_gamma   90.00
#
_symmetry.space_group_name_H-M   'P 1'
#
loop_
_entity.id
_entity.type
_entity.pdbx_description
1 polymer ?
#
loop_
_entity_poly.entity_id
_entity_poly.type
_entity_poly.pdbx_seq_one_letter_code
_entity_poly.pdbx_strand_id
1 'polypeptide(L)'
;MKKKNISLIILGLVPCIASAQTVNEGILSVMPGTEMGTVAEFINEKKGDFTNDGTVYFFNNFTNEGIYSISKNAKTGKVVFSRYENETGVQTISGNSFTEFYDVVLNNPQTAGAFDLKTNIDVYGTMDFQDGIVKVDSTLNATTGLSKGMISFQKGAKAINVSDKSFADGEIEKIGNDEFMFPQGNKGNFRYAKISAPKSDKSVYVSRYIYDDKQFFESHSNKSGVINLLNTKEFWLVDKGNNTEGDVLLTLSWSENTTLKEMLLNPEKDLHIIRWDSHNLIWVDEGGVVDIANKEVTTATAVNGYGFFTLGTVNTDVMLDGDVVVYNAVSPNGDGKNDYFIIDNITRYPNNKVQIFNRWGAKVYETTNYDSNGNVFKGYSEGRGTMNKNAKLPTGTYFYVLTYEYSDARGARIIKKQGYLHLENE
;
A
#
# COMPACT_ATOMS: atom_id res chain seq x y z
N MET A 1 4.34 67.83 62.78
CA MET A 1 4.58 66.52 62.14
C MET A 1 4.14 66.59 60.67
N LYS A 2 5.08 66.64 59.72
CA LYS A 2 4.76 66.51 58.28
C LYS A 2 4.95 65.03 57.88
N LYS A 3 3.87 64.34 57.50
CA LYS A 3 3.94 62.99 56.93
C LYS A 3 4.47 63.09 55.50
N LYS A 4 5.64 62.50 55.24
CA LYS A 4 6.17 62.25 53.89
C LYS A 4 5.52 60.96 53.39
N ASN A 5 4.70 61.04 52.35
CA ASN A 5 4.25 59.86 51.62
C ASN A 5 5.37 59.46 50.65
N ILE A 6 5.97 58.30 50.90
CA ILE A 6 6.93 57.67 49.98
C ILE A 6 6.11 56.71 49.12
N SER A 7 5.90 57.05 47.85
CA SER A 7 5.35 56.12 46.86
C SER A 7 6.48 55.24 46.34
N LEU A 8 6.39 53.95 46.63
CA LEU A 8 7.27 52.91 46.10
C LEU A 8 6.73 52.49 44.72
N ILE A 9 7.44 52.80 43.64
CA ILE A 9 7.15 52.26 42.31
C ILE A 9 7.90 50.94 42.19
N ILE A 10 7.17 49.82 42.21
CA ILE A 10 7.72 48.50 41.89
C ILE A 10 7.67 48.36 40.37
N LEU A 11 8.83 48.49 39.71
CA LEU A 11 8.97 48.13 38.30
C LEU A 11 8.99 46.60 38.22
N GLY A 12 7.88 46.00 37.77
CA GLY A 12 7.82 44.57 37.50
C GLY A 12 8.68 44.23 36.28
N LEU A 13 9.82 43.57 36.49
CA LEU A 13 10.57 42.90 35.42
C LEU A 13 9.75 41.69 34.97
N VAL A 14 9.06 41.83 33.82
CA VAL A 14 8.48 40.69 33.12
C VAL A 14 9.62 40.05 32.32
N PRO A 15 10.06 38.82 32.63
CA PRO A 15 11.02 38.13 31.78
C PRO A 15 10.34 37.84 30.43
N CYS A 16 10.78 38.52 29.38
CA CYS A 16 10.42 38.16 28.01
C CYS A 16 11.24 36.91 27.64
N ILE A 17 10.61 35.75 27.69
CA ILE A 17 11.17 34.53 27.10
C ILE A 17 10.91 34.64 25.60
N ALA A 18 11.88 35.13 24.84
CA ALA A 18 11.82 35.10 23.38
C ALA A 18 12.28 33.71 22.91
N SER A 19 11.33 32.90 22.43
CA SER A 19 11.67 31.70 21.65
C SER A 19 12.09 32.15 20.25
N ALA A 20 13.25 31.70 19.79
CA ALA A 20 13.67 31.95 18.41
C ALA A 20 12.79 31.11 17.46
N GLN A 21 12.26 31.75 16.41
CA GLN A 21 11.42 31.15 15.38
C GLN A 21 11.69 31.82 14.04
N THR A 22 11.56 31.07 12.94
CA THR A 22 11.54 31.61 11.58
C THR A 22 10.10 31.71 11.13
N VAL A 23 9.60 32.94 10.95
CA VAL A 23 8.20 33.19 10.60
C VAL A 23 8.12 33.79 9.20
N ASN A 24 7.31 33.21 8.33
CA ASN A 24 6.91 33.82 7.07
C ASN A 24 5.48 34.39 7.17
N GLU A 25 5.35 35.72 7.00
CA GLU A 25 4.06 36.42 6.97
C GLU A 25 3.72 37.00 5.59
N GLY A 26 4.56 36.75 4.58
CA GLY A 26 4.42 37.31 3.24
C GLY A 26 4.88 36.33 2.16
N ILE A 27 5.49 36.83 1.09
CA ILE A 27 5.94 36.00 -0.04
C ILE A 27 7.39 35.61 0.20
N LEU A 28 7.66 34.30 0.24
CA LEU A 28 8.99 33.73 0.34
C LEU A 28 9.17 32.66 -0.75
N SER A 29 10.21 32.80 -1.57
CA SER A 29 10.49 31.86 -2.66
C SER A 29 11.93 31.39 -2.61
N VAL A 30 12.13 30.08 -2.65
CA VAL A 30 13.44 29.44 -2.76
C VAL A 30 13.59 28.96 -4.20
N MET A 31 14.41 29.66 -4.97
CA MET A 31 14.59 29.42 -6.40
C MET A 31 15.38 28.12 -6.69
N PRO A 32 15.27 27.54 -7.91
CA PRO A 32 16.07 26.38 -8.30
C PRO A 32 17.57 26.59 -8.06
N GLY A 33 18.23 25.58 -7.48
CA GLY A 33 19.66 25.62 -7.15
C GLY A 33 20.02 26.50 -5.93
N THR A 34 19.03 27.04 -5.22
CA THR A 34 19.22 27.78 -3.96
C THR A 34 19.01 26.86 -2.78
N GLU A 35 19.81 27.04 -1.73
CA GLU A 35 19.64 26.34 -0.45
C GLU A 35 19.21 27.32 0.65
N MET A 36 18.24 26.91 1.46
CA MET A 36 17.77 27.62 2.65
C MET A 36 17.67 26.64 3.81
N GLY A 37 17.96 27.06 5.04
CA GLY A 37 17.74 26.24 6.22
C GLY A 37 17.26 27.03 7.42
N THR A 38 16.40 26.43 8.24
CA THR A 38 15.95 27.00 9.51
C THR A 38 16.32 26.06 10.66
N VAL A 39 17.14 26.56 11.60
CA VAL A 39 17.53 25.81 12.81
C VAL A 39 16.43 25.89 13.87
N ALA A 40 15.80 27.06 14.00
CA ALA A 40 14.61 27.24 14.81
C ALA A 40 13.37 26.68 14.11
N GLU A 41 12.26 26.57 14.86
CA GLU A 41 10.95 26.25 14.33
C GLU A 41 10.59 27.18 13.15
N PHE A 42 10.05 26.59 12.08
CA PHE A 42 9.54 27.32 10.93
C PHE A 42 8.02 27.39 10.98
N ILE A 43 7.49 28.61 10.85
CA ILE A 43 6.05 28.91 10.85
C ILE A 43 5.73 29.68 9.57
N ASN A 44 4.95 29.09 8.68
CA ASN A 44 4.31 29.79 7.58
C ASN A 44 2.92 30.24 8.02
N GLU A 45 2.77 31.51 8.37
CA GLU A 45 1.52 32.07 8.89
C GLU A 45 0.42 32.08 7.82
N LYS A 46 -0.82 32.35 8.24
CA LYS A 46 -1.99 32.35 7.32
C LYS A 46 -1.86 33.27 6.10
N LYS A 47 -1.05 34.33 6.20
CA LYS A 47 -0.77 35.27 5.10
C LYS A 47 0.49 34.90 4.31
N GLY A 48 1.24 33.92 4.80
CA GLY A 48 2.45 33.43 4.19
C GLY A 48 2.16 32.64 2.91
N ASP A 49 2.91 32.96 1.87
CA ASP A 49 2.98 32.24 0.61
C ASP A 49 4.43 31.80 0.41
N PHE A 50 4.68 30.50 0.57
CA PHE A 50 5.98 29.89 0.43
C PHE A 50 6.03 29.05 -0.85
N THR A 51 6.96 29.35 -1.75
CA THR A 51 7.24 28.54 -2.94
C THR A 51 8.63 27.90 -2.84
N ASN A 52 8.71 26.57 -2.90
CA ASN A 52 9.97 25.83 -2.85
C ASN A 52 10.31 25.15 -4.18
N ASP A 53 11.23 25.73 -4.96
CA ASP A 53 11.82 25.08 -6.15
C ASP A 53 13.32 24.74 -5.96
N GLY A 54 13.91 25.10 -4.82
CA GLY A 54 15.30 24.82 -4.44
C GLY A 54 15.43 23.69 -3.42
N THR A 55 16.32 23.84 -2.44
CA THR A 55 16.46 22.90 -1.31
C THR A 55 16.23 23.63 0.01
N VAL A 56 15.31 23.12 0.83
CA VAL A 56 15.00 23.69 2.14
C VAL A 56 15.25 22.66 3.24
N TYR A 57 16.01 23.05 4.26
CA TYR A 57 16.29 22.25 5.45
C TYR A 57 15.45 22.75 6.62
N PHE A 58 14.57 21.90 7.14
CA PHE A 58 13.87 22.14 8.40
C PHE A 58 14.51 21.30 9.49
N PHE A 59 15.29 21.96 10.36
CA PHE A 59 15.99 21.24 11.43
C PHE A 59 15.16 21.04 12.71
N ASN A 60 14.00 21.69 12.76
CA ASN A 60 13.07 21.69 13.89
C ASN A 60 11.63 21.52 13.38
N ASN A 61 10.64 21.86 14.20
CA ASN A 61 9.24 21.79 13.85
C ASN A 61 8.91 22.66 12.63
N PHE A 62 7.93 22.19 11.85
CA PHE A 62 7.37 22.86 10.70
C PHE A 62 5.88 23.05 10.93
N THR A 63 5.39 24.27 10.78
CA THR A 63 3.96 24.60 10.84
C THR A 63 3.55 25.40 9.62
N ASN A 64 2.53 24.93 8.91
CA ASN A 64 1.96 25.63 7.76
C ASN A 64 0.48 25.99 7.94
N GLU A 65 0.21 27.27 8.17
CA GLU A 65 -1.13 27.85 8.19
C GLU A 65 -1.44 28.64 6.91
N GLY A 66 -0.44 28.90 6.06
CA GLY A 66 -0.56 29.60 4.77
C GLY A 66 -0.49 28.68 3.55
N ILE A 67 0.02 29.20 2.43
CA ILE A 67 0.29 28.39 1.23
C ILE A 67 1.74 27.91 1.28
N TYR A 68 1.95 26.60 1.15
CA TYR A 68 3.26 26.03 0.88
C TYR A 68 3.16 25.19 -0.39
N SER A 69 3.84 25.62 -1.46
CA SER A 69 3.67 25.05 -2.79
C SER A 69 4.99 24.92 -3.55
N ILE A 70 4.93 24.22 -4.68
CA ILE A 70 5.98 24.19 -5.71
C ILE A 70 5.51 24.95 -6.95
N SER A 71 6.40 25.53 -7.73
CA SER A 71 5.99 26.21 -8.96
C SER A 71 5.30 25.24 -9.92
N LYS A 72 4.33 25.73 -10.69
CA LYS A 72 3.59 24.90 -11.64
C LYS A 72 4.54 24.20 -12.63
N ASN A 73 4.43 22.88 -12.73
CA ASN A 73 5.29 22.01 -13.54
C ASN A 73 6.76 21.94 -13.09
N ALA A 74 7.12 22.53 -11.95
CA ALA A 74 8.44 22.34 -11.38
C ALA A 74 8.65 20.84 -11.10
N LYS A 75 9.82 20.37 -11.50
CA LYS A 75 10.36 19.05 -11.12
C LYS A 75 11.58 19.21 -10.23
N THR A 76 11.60 20.33 -9.53
CA THR A 76 12.64 20.87 -8.68
C THR A 76 11.97 21.28 -7.39
N GLY A 77 12.69 21.32 -6.29
CA GLY A 77 12.11 21.48 -4.97
C GLY A 77 12.41 20.25 -4.14
N LYS A 78 13.15 20.46 -3.06
CA LYS A 78 13.52 19.44 -2.10
C LYS A 78 13.34 20.00 -0.71
N VAL A 79 12.74 19.22 0.17
CA VAL A 79 12.71 19.48 1.60
C VAL A 79 13.47 18.39 2.34
N VAL A 80 14.25 18.78 3.35
CA VAL A 80 14.97 17.86 4.23
C VAL A 80 14.52 18.12 5.65
N PHE A 81 13.86 17.12 6.25
CA PHE A 81 13.56 17.11 7.67
C PHE A 81 14.61 16.26 8.38
N SER A 82 15.44 16.92 9.19
CA SER A 82 16.44 16.27 10.02
C SER A 82 16.63 17.06 11.31
N ARG A 83 17.37 16.54 12.28
CA ARG A 83 17.79 17.35 13.44
C ARG A 83 19.06 18.13 13.13
N TYR A 84 19.25 19.28 13.78
CA TYR A 84 20.47 20.07 13.63
C TYR A 84 21.61 19.41 14.41
N GLU A 85 22.71 19.08 13.72
CA GLU A 85 23.91 18.47 14.33
C GLU A 85 23.60 17.26 15.25
N ASN A 86 23.85 17.39 16.55
CA ASN A 86 23.67 16.33 17.56
C ASN A 86 22.34 16.46 18.32
N GLU A 87 21.44 17.35 17.88
CA GLU A 87 20.12 17.44 18.49
C GLU A 87 19.32 16.16 18.28
N THR A 88 18.53 15.79 19.28
CA THR A 88 17.59 14.66 19.21
C THR A 88 16.17 15.17 19.45
N GLY A 89 15.20 14.27 19.35
CA GLY A 89 13.80 14.59 19.59
C GLY A 89 12.93 14.45 18.35
N VAL A 90 11.63 14.50 18.60
CA VAL A 90 10.59 14.38 17.58
C VAL A 90 10.47 15.70 16.83
N GLN A 91 10.37 15.65 15.50
CA GLN A 91 9.98 16.81 14.68
C GLN A 91 8.49 16.75 14.40
N THR A 92 7.75 17.78 14.83
CA THR A 92 6.34 17.92 14.49
C THR A 92 6.21 18.63 13.14
N ILE A 93 5.43 18.03 12.24
CA ILE A 93 5.06 18.59 10.94
C ILE A 93 3.54 18.82 10.99
N SER A 94 3.12 20.07 11.13
CA SER A 94 1.74 20.44 11.44
C SER A 94 1.24 21.57 10.55
N GLY A 95 -0.06 21.84 10.65
CA GLY A 95 -0.69 22.93 9.91
C GLY A 95 -2.10 22.57 9.47
N ASN A 96 -2.95 23.58 9.28
CA ASN A 96 -4.30 23.40 8.76
C ASN A 96 -4.44 23.69 7.26
N SER A 97 -3.34 24.09 6.60
CA SER A 97 -3.36 24.48 5.20
C SER A 97 -2.61 23.49 4.31
N PHE A 98 -2.93 23.55 3.02
CA PHE A 98 -2.39 22.67 2.01
C PHE A 98 -0.88 22.84 1.87
N THR A 99 -0.16 21.72 1.83
CA THR A 99 1.31 21.66 1.81
C THR A 99 1.76 20.72 0.70
N GLU A 100 2.38 21.27 -0.34
CA GLU A 100 2.95 20.48 -1.44
C GLU A 100 4.46 20.41 -1.33
N PHE A 101 4.99 19.19 -1.45
CA PHE A 101 6.41 18.94 -1.62
C PHE A 101 6.66 18.21 -2.94
N TYR A 102 7.77 18.54 -3.60
CA TYR A 102 8.24 17.73 -4.71
C TYR A 102 9.06 16.55 -4.18
N ASP A 103 10.34 16.74 -3.83
CA ASP A 103 11.14 15.73 -3.14
C ASP A 103 11.18 15.98 -1.62
N VAL A 104 11.10 14.92 -0.83
CA VAL A 104 11.14 14.94 0.64
C VAL A 104 12.23 13.99 1.13
N VAL A 105 13.08 14.42 2.04
CA VAL A 105 14.03 13.55 2.75
C VAL A 105 13.70 13.57 4.23
N LEU A 106 13.54 12.39 4.81
CA LEU A 106 13.33 12.17 6.23
C LEU A 106 14.56 11.50 6.82
N ASN A 107 15.27 12.21 7.69
CA ASN A 107 16.47 11.70 8.34
C ASN A 107 16.52 12.16 9.80
N ASN A 108 15.84 11.42 10.67
CA ASN A 108 15.88 11.65 12.11
C ASN A 108 15.96 10.29 12.84
N PRO A 109 17.13 9.92 13.42
CA PRO A 109 17.36 8.60 14.03
C PRO A 109 16.65 8.39 15.39
N GLN A 110 15.66 9.22 15.72
CA GLN A 110 14.89 9.14 16.95
C GLN A 110 14.06 7.84 17.01
N THR A 111 14.27 7.06 18.07
CA THR A 111 13.71 5.70 18.20
C THR A 111 12.23 5.64 18.58
N ALA A 112 11.64 6.74 19.04
CA ALA A 112 10.26 6.81 19.57
C ALA A 112 9.25 7.50 18.62
N GLY A 113 9.39 7.31 17.30
CA GLY A 113 8.64 8.07 16.30
C GLY A 113 9.32 9.41 16.06
N ALA A 114 10.08 9.48 14.97
CA ALA A 114 10.96 10.59 14.70
C ALA A 114 10.24 11.82 14.16
N PHE A 115 9.13 11.59 13.47
CA PHE A 115 8.27 12.63 12.91
C PHE A 115 6.85 12.42 13.41
N ASP A 116 6.20 13.51 13.82
CA ASP A 116 4.79 13.55 14.21
C ASP A 116 4.03 14.40 13.18
N LEU A 117 3.39 13.72 12.23
CA LEU A 117 2.68 14.33 11.11
C LEU A 117 1.22 14.60 11.49
N LYS A 118 0.92 15.88 11.61
CA LYS A 118 -0.39 16.47 11.97
C LYS A 118 -0.84 17.49 10.93
N THR A 119 -0.52 17.21 9.67
CA THR A 119 -1.10 17.88 8.51
C THR A 119 -1.11 16.94 7.32
N ASN A 120 -1.91 17.26 6.30
CA ASN A 120 -1.89 16.53 5.04
C ASN A 120 -0.79 17.09 4.15
N ILE A 121 0.05 16.22 3.61
CA ILE A 121 1.14 16.59 2.70
C ILE A 121 1.00 15.86 1.37
N ASP A 122 1.21 16.60 0.28
CA ASP A 122 1.22 16.06 -1.07
C ASP A 122 2.66 15.91 -1.54
N VAL A 123 3.02 14.72 -2.02
CA VAL A 123 4.35 14.41 -2.55
C VAL A 123 4.25 14.12 -4.03
N TYR A 124 4.91 14.94 -4.85
CA TYR A 124 4.92 14.80 -6.31
C TYR A 124 6.15 14.07 -6.87
N GLY A 125 7.27 14.09 -6.14
CA GLY A 125 8.54 13.47 -6.51
C GLY A 125 8.84 12.25 -5.65
N THR A 126 10.00 12.26 -4.99
CA THR A 126 10.49 11.15 -4.17
C THR A 126 10.42 11.49 -2.68
N MET A 127 9.86 10.59 -1.89
CA MET A 127 10.00 10.59 -0.43
C MET A 127 11.05 9.57 0.00
N ASP A 128 12.17 10.04 0.52
CA ASP A 128 13.31 9.25 0.96
C ASP A 128 13.25 9.03 2.48
N PHE A 129 12.99 7.78 2.88
CA PHE A 129 12.89 7.32 4.28
C PHE A 129 14.27 6.88 4.78
N GLN A 130 15.20 7.83 4.97
CA GLN A 130 16.58 7.50 5.36
C GLN A 130 16.67 7.00 6.80
N ASP A 131 16.02 7.70 7.73
CA ASP A 131 15.93 7.27 9.13
C ASP A 131 14.71 7.90 9.82
N GLY A 132 14.13 7.14 10.73
CA GLY A 132 13.02 7.57 11.57
C GLY A 132 11.64 7.18 11.08
N ILE A 133 10.76 6.86 12.02
CA ILE A 133 9.35 6.52 11.76
C ILE A 133 8.50 7.79 11.74
N VAL A 134 7.63 7.92 10.73
CA VAL A 134 6.62 8.99 10.65
C VAL A 134 5.33 8.51 11.28
N LYS A 135 4.92 9.11 12.39
CA LYS A 135 3.60 8.89 12.99
C LYS A 135 2.59 9.76 12.26
N VAL A 136 1.59 9.15 11.63
CA VAL A 136 0.54 9.88 10.89
C VAL A 136 -0.75 9.88 11.71
N ASP A 137 -1.22 11.05 12.13
CA ASP A 137 -2.49 11.17 12.86
C ASP A 137 -3.68 11.11 11.89
N SER A 138 -4.16 9.91 11.57
CA SER A 138 -5.28 9.72 10.64
C SER A 138 -6.66 10.07 11.23
N THR A 139 -6.73 10.71 12.42
CA THR A 139 -8.03 11.09 13.01
C THR A 139 -8.63 12.30 12.32
N LEU A 140 -9.96 12.44 12.35
CA LEU A 140 -10.64 13.59 11.74
C LEU A 140 -10.21 14.92 12.39
N ASN A 141 -9.81 15.88 11.56
CA ASN A 141 -9.60 17.26 11.93
C ASN A 141 -10.95 18.00 11.84
N ALA A 142 -11.48 18.43 12.99
CA ALA A 142 -12.75 19.15 13.07
C ALA A 142 -12.74 20.51 12.35
N THR A 143 -11.57 21.13 12.15
CA THR A 143 -11.42 22.43 11.50
C THR A 143 -11.48 22.32 9.98
N THR A 144 -10.77 21.34 9.41
CA THR A 144 -10.68 21.18 7.94
C THR A 144 -11.74 20.21 7.39
N GLY A 145 -12.30 19.35 8.24
CA GLY A 145 -13.17 18.24 7.83
C GLY A 145 -12.40 17.10 7.13
N LEU A 146 -11.07 17.16 7.12
CA LEU A 146 -10.18 16.14 6.55
C LEU A 146 -9.46 15.37 7.66
N SER A 147 -8.65 14.38 7.30
CA SER A 147 -7.68 13.78 8.23
C SER A 147 -6.78 14.86 8.85
N LYS A 148 -6.37 14.70 10.11
CA LYS A 148 -5.34 15.54 10.72
C LYS A 148 -3.98 15.30 10.08
N GLY A 149 -3.70 14.11 9.59
CA GLY A 149 -2.46 13.73 8.94
C GLY A 149 -2.70 12.75 7.80
N MET A 150 -2.06 12.99 6.67
CA MET A 150 -2.06 12.10 5.51
C MET A 150 -0.80 12.36 4.71
N ILE A 151 -0.18 11.30 4.20
CA ILE A 151 0.86 11.41 3.17
C ILE A 151 0.21 10.97 1.85
N SER A 152 0.03 11.91 0.93
CA SER A 152 -0.58 11.67 -0.37
C SER A 152 0.48 11.66 -1.46
N PHE A 153 0.79 10.47 -1.97
CA PHE A 153 1.70 10.29 -3.10
C PHE A 153 0.95 10.51 -4.41
N GLN A 154 1.37 11.51 -5.18
CA GLN A 154 0.75 11.85 -6.46
C GLN A 154 1.25 10.93 -7.59
N LYS A 155 0.79 11.18 -8.82
CA LYS A 155 1.21 10.43 -10.02
C LYS A 155 2.72 10.57 -10.24
N GLY A 156 3.40 9.44 -10.43
CA GLY A 156 4.84 9.35 -10.61
C GLY A 156 5.65 9.41 -9.31
N ALA A 157 5.02 9.72 -8.18
CA ALA A 157 5.69 9.82 -6.90
C ALA A 157 6.13 8.46 -6.36
N LYS A 158 7.24 8.44 -5.62
CA LYS A 158 7.89 7.20 -5.13
C LYS A 158 8.31 7.33 -3.69
N ALA A 159 8.29 6.20 -2.97
CA ALA A 159 8.96 6.06 -1.69
C ALA A 159 10.22 5.20 -1.85
N ILE A 160 11.33 5.61 -1.24
CA ILE A 160 12.62 4.88 -1.29
C ILE A 160 13.23 4.75 0.10
N ASN A 161 14.19 3.83 0.24
CA ASN A 161 14.95 3.53 1.47
C ASN A 161 14.12 3.10 2.69
N VAL A 162 12.86 2.71 2.46
CA VAL A 162 11.95 2.22 3.50
C VAL A 162 12.50 0.93 4.14
N SER A 163 12.45 0.85 5.47
CA SER A 163 12.95 -0.28 6.25
C SER A 163 12.29 -0.34 7.62
N ASP A 164 12.58 -1.36 8.45
CA ASP A 164 12.12 -1.41 9.85
C ASP A 164 12.56 -0.19 10.70
N LYS A 165 13.56 0.58 10.23
CA LYS A 165 14.00 1.83 10.90
C LYS A 165 13.26 3.07 10.42
N SER A 166 12.71 3.06 9.20
CA SER A 166 12.06 4.23 8.60
C SER A 166 10.92 3.82 7.69
N PHE A 167 9.71 4.17 8.14
CA PHE A 167 8.43 3.95 7.47
C PHE A 167 7.39 4.92 8.02
N ALA A 168 6.21 4.99 7.40
CA ALA A 168 5.04 5.69 7.92
C ALA A 168 4.12 4.74 8.71
N ASP A 169 3.74 5.16 9.91
CA ASP A 169 2.82 4.46 10.81
C ASP A 169 1.51 5.23 10.89
N GLY A 170 0.57 4.79 10.04
CA GLY A 170 -0.74 5.41 9.84
C GLY A 170 -1.22 5.22 8.40
N GLU A 171 -2.26 5.94 8.01
CA GLU A 171 -2.80 5.86 6.64
C GLU A 171 -1.94 6.65 5.65
N ILE A 172 -1.80 6.08 4.45
CA ILE A 172 -1.07 6.65 3.33
C ILE A 172 -1.97 6.58 2.10
N GLU A 173 -2.01 7.64 1.32
CA GLU A 173 -2.80 7.74 0.11
C GLU A 173 -1.90 7.70 -1.13
N LYS A 174 -2.34 6.99 -2.16
CA LYS A 174 -1.78 7.01 -3.51
C LYS A 174 -2.83 7.51 -4.48
N ILE A 175 -2.51 8.59 -5.19
CA ILE A 175 -3.29 9.14 -6.30
C ILE A 175 -2.49 8.93 -7.59
N GLY A 176 -3.07 8.26 -8.59
CA GLY A 176 -2.44 8.05 -9.89
C GLY A 176 -2.62 6.64 -10.46
N ASN A 177 -1.97 6.40 -11.59
CA ASN A 177 -2.04 5.14 -12.33
C ASN A 177 -0.70 4.37 -12.37
N ASP A 178 0.19 4.66 -11.43
CA ASP A 178 1.45 3.94 -11.28
C ASP A 178 1.24 2.74 -10.34
N GLU A 179 2.01 1.67 -10.55
CA GLU A 179 2.20 0.69 -9.49
C GLU A 179 2.81 1.38 -8.27
N PHE A 180 2.44 0.93 -7.08
CA PHE A 180 2.86 1.61 -5.86
C PHE A 180 3.00 0.67 -4.69
N MET A 181 4.14 0.76 -3.99
CA MET A 181 4.40 0.09 -2.73
C MET A 181 4.24 1.09 -1.61
N PHE A 182 3.26 0.87 -0.72
CA PHE A 182 3.00 1.77 0.39
C PHE A 182 4.13 1.67 1.43
N PRO A 183 4.80 2.79 1.80
CA PRO A 183 5.94 2.78 2.71
C PRO A 183 5.50 2.71 4.18
N GLN A 184 4.73 1.66 4.53
CA GLN A 184 4.00 1.57 5.77
C GLN A 184 4.52 0.52 6.75
N GLY A 185 4.32 0.75 8.03
CA GLY A 185 4.68 -0.18 9.09
C GLY A 185 4.01 0.14 10.41
N ASN A 186 4.20 -0.71 11.41
CA ASN A 186 3.62 -0.52 12.74
C ASN A 186 4.45 -1.24 13.80
N LYS A 187 4.54 -0.65 15.00
CA LYS A 187 5.30 -1.20 16.14
C LYS A 187 6.74 -1.64 15.77
N GLY A 188 7.42 -0.86 14.92
CA GLY A 188 8.80 -1.13 14.48
C GLY A 188 8.94 -2.18 13.38
N ASN A 189 7.84 -2.61 12.74
CA ASN A 189 7.87 -3.56 11.64
C ASN A 189 7.39 -2.88 10.36
N PHE A 190 8.25 -2.78 9.35
CA PHE A 190 7.90 -2.35 8.01
C PHE A 190 7.23 -3.50 7.26
N ARG A 191 5.98 -3.31 6.83
CA ARG A 191 5.21 -4.31 6.10
C ARG A 191 4.33 -3.63 5.07
N TYR A 192 4.71 -3.74 3.82
CA TYR A 192 4.04 -3.04 2.75
C TYR A 192 2.86 -3.83 2.19
N ALA A 193 1.88 -3.07 1.70
CA ALA A 193 1.03 -3.50 0.60
C ALA A 193 1.59 -2.88 -0.69
N LYS A 194 1.44 -3.58 -1.82
CA LYS A 194 1.76 -3.06 -3.15
C LYS A 194 0.57 -3.29 -4.07
N ILE A 195 0.22 -2.28 -4.85
CA ILE A 195 -0.83 -2.35 -5.86
C ILE A 195 -0.22 -2.33 -7.25
N SER A 196 -0.77 -3.12 -8.18
CA SER A 196 -0.46 -2.96 -9.61
C SER A 196 -0.96 -1.61 -10.12
N ALA A 197 -0.38 -1.12 -11.21
CA ALA A 197 -0.81 0.11 -11.88
C ALA A 197 -2.34 0.16 -12.12
N PRO A 198 -3.06 1.11 -11.49
CA PRO A 198 -4.47 1.34 -11.77
C PRO A 198 -4.74 1.81 -13.21
N LYS A 199 -6.00 1.77 -13.65
CA LYS A 199 -6.36 2.20 -15.01
C LYS A 199 -6.32 3.71 -15.22
N SER A 200 -6.78 4.47 -14.23
CA SER A 200 -6.98 5.92 -14.32
C SER A 200 -5.93 6.65 -13.52
N ASP A 201 -5.44 7.78 -14.04
CA ASP A 201 -4.48 8.62 -13.33
C ASP A 201 -5.11 9.49 -12.23
N LYS A 202 -6.41 9.31 -12.00
CA LYS A 202 -7.15 9.85 -10.86
C LYS A 202 -7.53 8.76 -9.85
N SER A 203 -7.07 7.54 -10.05
CA SER A 203 -7.33 6.44 -9.11
C SER A 203 -6.71 6.76 -7.75
N VAL A 204 -7.50 6.61 -6.70
CA VAL A 204 -7.13 6.82 -5.30
C VAL A 204 -7.19 5.49 -4.55
N TYR A 205 -6.12 5.19 -3.83
CA TYR A 205 -6.03 4.06 -2.90
C TYR A 205 -5.44 4.53 -1.57
N VAL A 206 -5.98 4.01 -0.47
CA VAL A 206 -5.46 4.26 0.88
C VAL A 206 -5.00 2.94 1.48
N SER A 207 -3.85 2.93 2.15
CA SER A 207 -3.41 1.76 2.90
C SER A 207 -2.81 2.10 4.25
N ARG A 208 -2.93 1.14 5.17
CA ARG A 208 -2.30 1.13 6.48
C ARG A 208 -1.99 -0.30 6.89
N TYR A 209 -0.88 -0.50 7.59
CA TYR A 209 -0.55 -1.78 8.23
C TYR A 209 -0.72 -1.68 9.75
N ILE A 210 -1.25 -2.74 10.38
CA ILE A 210 -1.41 -2.86 11.83
C ILE A 210 -0.83 -4.20 12.30
N TYR A 211 -0.06 -4.14 13.39
CA TYR A 211 0.50 -5.32 14.05
C TYR A 211 -0.01 -5.46 15.49
N ASP A 212 -0.40 -6.68 15.83
CA ASP A 212 -0.80 -7.14 17.17
C ASP A 212 -1.98 -6.34 17.74
N ASP A 213 -3.11 -6.41 17.01
CA ASP A 213 -4.42 -5.92 17.45
C ASP A 213 -5.39 -7.11 17.60
N LYS A 214 -5.47 -7.64 18.82
CA LYS A 214 -6.29 -8.82 19.13
C LYS A 214 -7.78 -8.52 19.06
N GLN A 215 -8.19 -7.32 19.49
CA GLN A 215 -9.60 -6.93 19.54
C GLN A 215 -10.21 -6.84 18.14
N PHE A 216 -9.42 -6.40 17.16
CA PHE A 216 -9.82 -6.44 15.75
C PHE A 216 -10.20 -7.86 15.31
N PHE A 217 -9.35 -8.86 15.55
CA PHE A 217 -9.65 -10.23 15.14
C PHE A 217 -10.75 -10.91 15.98
N GLU A 218 -10.91 -10.55 17.25
CA GLU A 218 -12.03 -11.01 18.08
C GLU A 218 -13.38 -10.56 17.50
N SER A 219 -13.45 -9.32 17.00
CA SER A 219 -14.65 -8.78 16.34
C SER A 219 -14.83 -9.28 14.89
N HIS A 220 -13.79 -9.88 14.29
CA HIS A 220 -13.78 -10.39 12.92
C HIS A 220 -13.44 -11.90 12.91
N SER A 221 -14.23 -12.71 13.63
CA SER A 221 -13.85 -14.11 13.91
C SER A 221 -14.33 -15.15 12.87
N ASN A 222 -15.34 -14.83 12.06
CA ASN A 222 -15.89 -15.76 11.09
C ASN A 222 -14.94 -15.95 9.90
N LYS A 223 -14.66 -17.19 9.51
CA LYS A 223 -13.85 -17.50 8.32
C LYS A 223 -14.52 -18.54 7.43
N SER A 224 -14.34 -18.40 6.12
CA SER A 224 -14.77 -19.41 5.15
C SER A 224 -14.10 -20.77 5.43
N GLY A 225 -14.84 -21.86 5.20
CA GLY A 225 -14.38 -23.22 5.51
C GLY A 225 -13.16 -23.71 4.70
N VAL A 226 -12.76 -22.98 3.65
CA VAL A 226 -11.52 -23.25 2.89
C VAL A 226 -10.26 -22.75 3.60
N ILE A 227 -10.41 -21.75 4.47
CA ILE A 227 -9.30 -21.16 5.24
C ILE A 227 -8.96 -22.11 6.37
N ASN A 228 -7.74 -22.63 6.37
CA ASN A 228 -7.21 -23.49 7.41
C ASN A 228 -6.77 -22.65 8.62
N LEU A 229 -5.75 -21.82 8.43
CA LEU A 229 -5.21 -20.90 9.42
C LEU A 229 -5.37 -19.46 8.96
N LEU A 230 -5.81 -18.58 9.85
CA LEU A 230 -5.89 -17.13 9.61
C LEU A 230 -4.78 -16.45 10.39
N ASN A 231 -4.05 -15.51 9.76
CA ASN A 231 -3.07 -14.71 10.47
C ASN A 231 -3.78 -13.66 11.34
N THR A 232 -3.82 -13.89 12.65
CA THR A 232 -4.45 -12.99 13.62
C THR A 232 -3.46 -12.03 14.29
N LYS A 233 -2.22 -11.95 13.78
CA LYS A 233 -1.20 -11.03 14.30
C LYS A 233 -1.10 -9.73 13.53
N GLU A 234 -1.50 -9.70 12.27
CA GLU A 234 -1.29 -8.54 11.43
C GLU A 234 -2.35 -8.44 10.34
N PHE A 235 -2.65 -7.22 9.92
CA PHE A 235 -3.53 -6.98 8.80
C PHE A 235 -3.16 -5.67 8.10
N TRP A 236 -3.63 -5.56 6.87
CA TRP A 236 -3.53 -4.38 6.02
C TRP A 236 -4.94 -3.87 5.79
N LEU A 237 -5.17 -2.57 6.03
CA LEU A 237 -6.24 -1.85 5.37
C LEU A 237 -5.75 -1.51 3.96
N VAL A 238 -6.52 -1.86 2.94
CA VAL A 238 -6.34 -1.40 1.57
C VAL A 238 -7.71 -1.00 1.06
N ASP A 239 -7.95 0.30 0.94
CA ASP A 239 -9.21 0.85 0.50
C ASP A 239 -9.07 1.59 -0.83
N LYS A 240 -10.20 1.74 -1.53
CA LYS A 240 -10.29 2.34 -2.86
C LYS A 240 -11.24 3.53 -2.82
N GLY A 241 -10.77 4.68 -3.29
CA GLY A 241 -11.60 5.88 -3.39
C GLY A 241 -12.75 5.72 -4.40
N ASN A 242 -13.86 6.41 -4.15
CA ASN A 242 -15.08 6.33 -4.99
C ASN A 242 -14.87 6.71 -6.46
N ASN A 243 -13.87 7.54 -6.75
CA ASN A 243 -13.56 8.00 -8.11
C ASN A 243 -12.62 7.03 -8.88
N THR A 244 -12.27 5.90 -8.28
CA THR A 244 -11.32 4.95 -8.84
C THR A 244 -12.01 3.93 -9.76
N GLU A 245 -11.65 3.98 -11.04
CA GLU A 245 -12.11 2.99 -12.02
C GLU A 245 -11.17 1.78 -12.13
N GLY A 246 -11.77 0.59 -12.16
CA GLY A 246 -11.05 -0.67 -12.24
C GLY A 246 -10.52 -1.14 -10.90
N ASP A 247 -9.96 -2.34 -10.93
CA ASP A 247 -9.40 -3.04 -9.77
C ASP A 247 -7.94 -3.39 -10.03
N VAL A 248 -7.19 -3.63 -8.95
CA VAL A 248 -5.74 -3.84 -8.97
C VAL A 248 -5.38 -5.22 -8.44
N LEU A 249 -4.26 -5.77 -8.91
CA LEU A 249 -3.60 -6.87 -8.20
C LEU A 249 -3.06 -6.32 -6.87
N LEU A 250 -3.25 -7.08 -5.80
CA LEU A 250 -2.73 -6.74 -4.48
C LEU A 250 -1.58 -7.68 -4.15
N THR A 251 -0.48 -7.10 -3.70
CA THR A 251 0.67 -7.82 -3.15
C THR A 251 0.84 -7.45 -1.68
N LEU A 252 1.03 -8.44 -0.81
CA LEU A 252 1.33 -8.25 0.61
C LEU A 252 2.69 -8.90 0.94
N SER A 253 3.52 -8.19 1.72
CA SER A 253 4.77 -8.73 2.25
C SER A 253 4.55 -9.59 3.50
N TRP A 254 5.39 -10.61 3.72
CA TRP A 254 5.40 -11.40 4.96
C TRP A 254 6.79 -11.46 5.59
N SER A 255 6.85 -11.89 6.86
CA SER A 255 8.12 -12.05 7.57
C SER A 255 8.00 -13.06 8.71
N GLU A 256 9.07 -13.79 8.96
CA GLU A 256 9.21 -14.74 10.07
C GLU A 256 9.07 -14.09 11.46
N ASN A 257 9.21 -12.76 11.55
CA ASN A 257 9.10 -12.00 12.79
C ASN A 257 7.66 -11.60 13.15
N THR A 258 6.80 -11.35 12.15
CA THR A 258 5.42 -10.87 12.38
C THR A 258 4.38 -11.91 12.00
N THR A 259 4.62 -12.65 10.92
CA THR A 259 3.72 -13.68 10.40
C THR A 259 3.78 -14.95 11.26
N LEU A 260 2.66 -15.64 11.41
CA LEU A 260 2.61 -16.89 12.19
C LEU A 260 3.51 -17.96 11.58
N LYS A 261 4.42 -18.52 12.39
CA LYS A 261 5.40 -19.52 11.93
C LYS A 261 4.76 -20.75 11.29
N GLU A 262 3.62 -21.20 11.81
CA GLU A 262 2.87 -22.34 11.26
C GLU A 262 2.38 -22.10 9.82
N MET A 263 2.18 -20.83 9.43
CA MET A 263 1.76 -20.48 8.07
C MET A 263 2.90 -20.52 7.07
N LEU A 264 4.14 -20.45 7.56
CA LEU A 264 5.34 -20.39 6.74
C LEU A 264 6.01 -21.77 6.55
N LEU A 265 5.29 -22.86 6.88
CA LEU A 265 5.78 -24.22 6.67
C LEU A 265 5.84 -24.58 5.18
N ASN A 266 4.77 -24.29 4.41
CA ASN A 266 4.68 -24.52 2.96
C ASN A 266 4.08 -23.31 2.24
N PRO A 267 4.71 -22.12 2.32
CA PRO A 267 4.10 -20.88 1.87
C PRO A 267 3.75 -20.90 0.38
N GLU A 268 4.60 -21.47 -0.49
CA GLU A 268 4.33 -21.56 -1.94
C GLU A 268 3.03 -22.30 -2.29
N LYS A 269 2.62 -23.23 -1.43
CA LYS A 269 1.45 -24.07 -1.65
C LYS A 269 0.21 -23.49 -0.98
N ASP A 270 0.36 -23.06 0.27
CA ASP A 270 -0.81 -22.84 1.14
C ASP A 270 -1.07 -21.36 1.42
N LEU A 271 -0.07 -20.47 1.28
CA LEU A 271 -0.16 -19.08 1.73
C LEU A 271 -0.90 -18.20 0.73
N HIS A 272 -2.06 -17.70 1.15
CA HIS A 272 -2.94 -16.86 0.35
C HIS A 272 -3.18 -15.50 1.01
N ILE A 273 -3.65 -14.53 0.22
CA ILE A 273 -4.24 -13.29 0.72
C ILE A 273 -5.70 -13.58 1.08
N ILE A 274 -6.09 -13.19 2.29
CA ILE A 274 -7.44 -13.34 2.82
C ILE A 274 -8.03 -11.95 3.05
N ARG A 275 -9.27 -11.73 2.63
CA ARG A 275 -9.97 -10.45 2.80
C ARG A 275 -11.18 -10.60 3.70
N TRP A 276 -11.45 -9.60 4.53
CA TRP A 276 -12.71 -9.51 5.26
C TRP A 276 -13.81 -9.02 4.32
N ASP A 277 -14.85 -9.82 4.14
CA ASP A 277 -16.07 -9.38 3.49
C ASP A 277 -16.99 -8.73 4.53
N SER A 278 -17.06 -7.40 4.51
CA SER A 278 -17.87 -6.62 5.44
C SER A 278 -19.38 -6.77 5.23
N HIS A 279 -19.84 -7.21 4.05
CA HIS A 279 -21.26 -7.44 3.78
C HIS A 279 -21.73 -8.74 4.41
N ASN A 280 -20.90 -9.78 4.28
CA ASN A 280 -21.20 -11.13 4.78
C ASN A 280 -20.60 -11.41 6.17
N LEU A 281 -19.82 -10.46 6.71
CA LEU A 281 -19.11 -10.55 7.99
C LEU A 281 -18.28 -11.83 8.11
N ILE A 282 -17.47 -12.13 7.09
CA ILE A 282 -16.66 -13.36 7.00
C ILE A 282 -15.34 -13.13 6.23
N TRP A 283 -14.27 -13.78 6.69
CA TRP A 283 -13.00 -13.85 5.95
C TRP A 283 -13.12 -14.78 4.73
N VAL A 284 -12.72 -14.29 3.56
CA VAL A 284 -12.76 -15.01 2.29
C VAL A 284 -11.36 -15.08 1.66
N ASP A 285 -11.13 -16.16 0.92
CA ASP A 285 -9.87 -16.38 0.21
C ASP A 285 -9.82 -15.58 -1.11
N GLU A 286 -8.85 -14.68 -1.23
CA GLU A 286 -8.55 -13.97 -2.49
C GLU A 286 -7.51 -14.72 -3.34
N GLY A 287 -6.90 -15.75 -2.77
CA GLY A 287 -5.81 -16.52 -3.36
C GLY A 287 -4.45 -15.85 -3.15
N GLY A 288 -3.39 -16.53 -3.56
CA GLY A 288 -2.06 -15.93 -3.64
C GLY A 288 -1.16 -16.64 -4.65
N VAL A 289 -0.23 -15.91 -5.24
CA VAL A 289 0.96 -16.44 -5.89
C VAL A 289 2.13 -15.96 -5.07
N VAL A 290 2.89 -16.89 -4.51
CA VAL A 290 3.97 -16.58 -3.57
C VAL A 290 5.28 -16.38 -4.30
N ASP A 291 5.99 -15.32 -3.94
CA ASP A 291 7.39 -15.10 -4.27
C ASP A 291 8.21 -15.27 -2.98
N ILE A 292 8.92 -16.39 -2.87
CA ILE A 292 9.73 -16.72 -1.70
C ILE A 292 10.96 -15.83 -1.58
N ALA A 293 11.56 -15.43 -2.71
CA ALA A 293 12.77 -14.63 -2.70
C ALA A 293 12.50 -13.23 -2.13
N ASN A 294 11.37 -12.64 -2.52
CA ASN A 294 10.95 -11.32 -2.06
C ASN A 294 10.06 -11.36 -0.81
N LYS A 295 9.65 -12.55 -0.36
CA LYS A 295 8.70 -12.75 0.74
C LYS A 295 7.38 -12.00 0.50
N GLU A 296 6.82 -12.20 -0.68
CA GLU A 296 5.58 -11.58 -1.11
C GLU A 296 4.52 -12.62 -1.45
N VAL A 297 3.26 -12.23 -1.35
CA VAL A 297 2.13 -12.95 -1.94
C VAL A 297 1.34 -11.97 -2.79
N THR A 298 1.05 -12.31 -4.05
CA THR A 298 0.28 -11.47 -4.97
C THR A 298 -1.01 -12.15 -5.41
N THR A 299 -2.13 -11.43 -5.46
CA THR A 299 -3.37 -11.99 -6.01
C THR A 299 -3.22 -12.29 -7.50
N ALA A 300 -3.68 -13.45 -7.97
CA ALA A 300 -3.60 -13.79 -9.40
C ALA A 300 -4.58 -12.98 -10.27
N THR A 301 -5.61 -12.39 -9.65
CA THR A 301 -6.58 -11.49 -10.27
C THR A 301 -6.72 -10.22 -9.46
N ALA A 302 -7.26 -9.20 -10.11
CA ALA A 302 -7.59 -7.97 -9.41
C ALA A 302 -8.59 -8.23 -8.28
N VAL A 303 -8.39 -7.58 -7.14
CA VAL A 303 -9.28 -7.72 -5.99
C VAL A 303 -10.59 -6.97 -6.25
N ASN A 304 -11.71 -7.67 -6.12
CA ASN A 304 -13.04 -7.08 -6.36
C ASN A 304 -13.68 -6.51 -5.09
N GLY A 305 -13.02 -6.67 -3.94
CA GLY A 305 -13.41 -6.10 -2.66
C GLY A 305 -12.22 -5.44 -1.99
N TYR A 306 -12.49 -4.45 -1.15
CA TYR A 306 -11.51 -3.63 -0.44
C TYR A 306 -11.86 -3.57 1.05
N GLY A 307 -10.96 -3.02 1.86
CA GLY A 307 -11.06 -3.00 3.32
C GLY A 307 -9.90 -3.77 3.95
N PHE A 308 -10.20 -4.70 4.85
CA PHE A 308 -9.17 -5.40 5.62
C PHE A 308 -8.70 -6.69 4.93
N PHE A 309 -7.38 -6.83 4.84
CA PHE A 309 -6.70 -8.00 4.30
C PHE A 309 -5.71 -8.54 5.32
N THR A 310 -5.53 -9.85 5.33
CA THR A 310 -4.47 -10.52 6.08
C THR A 310 -3.96 -11.71 5.26
N LEU A 311 -3.03 -12.48 5.83
CA LEU A 311 -2.55 -13.71 5.25
C LEU A 311 -3.31 -14.90 5.84
N GLY A 312 -3.44 -15.96 5.06
CA GLY A 312 -4.08 -17.22 5.45
C GLY A 312 -3.34 -18.41 4.89
N THR A 313 -3.44 -19.56 5.55
CA THR A 313 -3.26 -20.83 4.84
C THR A 313 -4.61 -21.38 4.45
N VAL A 314 -4.70 -21.91 3.25
CA VAL A 314 -5.88 -22.66 2.79
C VAL A 314 -5.56 -24.14 2.76
N ASN A 315 -6.57 -24.99 2.97
CA ASN A 315 -6.39 -26.43 2.79
C ASN A 315 -6.38 -26.73 1.28
N THR A 316 -5.20 -26.65 0.66
CA THR A 316 -5.00 -27.10 -0.73
C THR A 316 -5.07 -28.62 -0.84
N ASP A 317 -4.68 -29.32 0.24
CA ASP A 317 -4.72 -30.77 0.43
C ASP A 317 -5.98 -31.26 1.15
N VAL A 318 -7.14 -30.63 0.94
CA VAL A 318 -8.32 -31.49 0.97
C VAL A 318 -8.12 -32.41 -0.23
N MET A 319 -7.64 -33.63 0.00
CA MET A 319 -7.81 -34.73 -0.95
C MET A 319 -9.32 -34.88 -1.13
N LEU A 320 -9.85 -34.06 -2.03
CA LEU A 320 -11.13 -34.25 -2.66
C LEU A 320 -10.98 -35.60 -3.33
N ASP A 321 -11.92 -36.50 -3.10
CA ASP A 321 -11.91 -37.79 -3.78
C ASP A 321 -11.97 -37.49 -5.29
N GLY A 322 -10.83 -37.55 -6.01
CA GLY A 322 -10.70 -36.96 -7.35
C GLY A 322 -9.96 -35.64 -7.53
N ASP A 323 -8.85 -35.43 -6.82
CA ASP A 323 -8.11 -34.16 -6.79
C ASP A 323 -7.85 -33.54 -8.19
N VAL A 324 -8.13 -32.25 -8.31
CA VAL A 324 -7.90 -31.46 -9.51
C VAL A 324 -6.44 -31.02 -9.53
N VAL A 325 -5.63 -31.61 -10.41
CA VAL A 325 -4.20 -31.34 -10.53
C VAL A 325 -3.95 -30.39 -11.69
N VAL A 326 -3.24 -29.29 -11.42
CA VAL A 326 -2.94 -28.29 -12.44
C VAL A 326 -1.48 -28.42 -12.86
N TYR A 327 -1.23 -28.58 -14.16
CA TYR A 327 0.12 -28.57 -14.73
C TYR A 327 0.45 -27.18 -15.26
N ASN A 328 1.51 -26.58 -14.73
CA ASN A 328 1.87 -25.18 -14.90
C ASN A 328 2.77 -24.89 -16.13
N ALA A 329 2.78 -25.76 -17.14
CA ALA A 329 3.55 -25.59 -18.37
C ALA A 329 2.71 -25.92 -19.62
N VAL A 330 2.84 -25.09 -20.66
CA VAL A 330 2.20 -25.26 -21.97
C VAL A 330 3.22 -25.02 -23.07
N SER A 331 3.34 -25.95 -24.00
CA SER A 331 4.23 -25.92 -25.16
C SER A 331 3.45 -26.39 -26.40
N PRO A 332 2.66 -25.53 -27.07
CA PRO A 332 1.80 -25.90 -28.18
C PRO A 332 2.60 -26.03 -29.48
N ASN A 333 3.53 -27.00 -29.52
CA ASN A 333 4.41 -27.31 -30.64
C ASN A 333 3.89 -28.50 -31.50
N GLY A 334 2.81 -29.16 -31.08
CA GLY A 334 2.19 -30.27 -31.78
C GLY A 334 2.90 -31.61 -31.59
N ASP A 335 3.76 -31.74 -30.57
CA ASP A 335 4.45 -33.00 -30.26
C ASP A 335 3.61 -33.96 -29.38
N GLY A 336 2.40 -33.55 -29.00
CA GLY A 336 1.47 -34.30 -28.16
C GLY A 336 1.70 -34.13 -26.66
N LYS A 337 2.67 -33.33 -26.22
CA LYS A 337 3.01 -33.12 -24.80
C LYS A 337 2.82 -31.67 -24.42
N ASN A 338 2.01 -31.43 -23.38
CA ASN A 338 1.70 -30.09 -22.87
C ASN A 338 1.22 -29.11 -23.96
N ASP A 339 0.61 -29.61 -25.05
CA ASP A 339 0.12 -28.80 -26.18
C ASP A 339 -1.01 -27.83 -25.78
N TYR A 340 -1.55 -27.99 -24.58
CA TYR A 340 -2.56 -27.15 -23.98
C TYR A 340 -2.37 -27.12 -22.47
N PHE A 341 -3.10 -26.23 -21.79
CA PHE A 341 -3.11 -26.16 -20.33
C PHE A 341 -3.86 -27.36 -19.73
N ILE A 342 -3.12 -28.34 -19.20
CA ILE A 342 -3.68 -29.58 -18.66
C ILE A 342 -4.11 -29.37 -17.21
N ILE A 343 -5.36 -29.73 -16.93
CA ILE A 343 -5.92 -29.76 -15.58
C ILE A 343 -6.59 -31.13 -15.39
N ASP A 344 -5.92 -32.06 -14.70
CA ASP A 344 -6.48 -33.39 -14.48
C ASP A 344 -7.72 -33.32 -13.60
N ASN A 345 -8.65 -34.25 -13.84
CA ASN A 345 -9.90 -34.41 -13.12
C ASN A 345 -10.88 -33.22 -13.21
N ILE A 346 -10.57 -32.17 -13.98
CA ILE A 346 -11.44 -30.98 -14.11
C ILE A 346 -12.82 -31.31 -14.69
N THR A 347 -12.89 -32.31 -15.56
CA THR A 347 -14.13 -32.78 -16.21
C THR A 347 -15.12 -33.40 -15.22
N ARG A 348 -14.68 -33.76 -14.01
CA ARG A 348 -15.55 -34.19 -12.91
C ARG A 348 -16.35 -33.04 -12.29
N TYR A 349 -15.95 -31.80 -12.58
CA TYR A 349 -16.54 -30.58 -12.06
C TYR A 349 -17.06 -29.73 -13.21
N PRO A 350 -18.23 -30.04 -13.80
CA PRO A 350 -18.74 -29.35 -14.99
C PRO A 350 -19.03 -27.86 -14.73
N ASN A 351 -19.32 -27.51 -13.47
CA ASN A 351 -19.42 -26.13 -12.99
C ASN A 351 -18.03 -25.57 -12.66
N ASN A 352 -17.12 -25.61 -13.64
CA ASN A 352 -15.81 -24.98 -13.54
C ASN A 352 -15.66 -23.77 -14.46
N LYS A 353 -14.69 -22.93 -14.15
CA LYS A 353 -14.28 -21.77 -14.95
C LYS A 353 -12.76 -21.65 -14.90
N VAL A 354 -12.16 -21.51 -16.07
CA VAL A 354 -10.71 -21.27 -16.23
C VAL A 354 -10.53 -19.90 -16.87
N GLN A 355 -9.69 -19.09 -16.26
CA GLN A 355 -9.29 -17.77 -16.74
C GLN A 355 -7.77 -17.70 -16.76
N ILE A 356 -7.19 -17.10 -17.81
CA ILE A 356 -5.73 -16.90 -17.91
C ILE A 356 -5.45 -15.43 -18.19
N PHE A 357 -4.46 -14.90 -17.50
CA PHE A 357 -4.04 -13.50 -17.51
C PHE A 357 -2.57 -13.41 -17.90
N ASN A 358 -2.20 -12.35 -18.62
CA ASN A 358 -0.79 -12.04 -18.85
C ASN A 358 -0.15 -11.39 -17.61
N ARG A 359 1.16 -11.12 -17.70
CA ARG A 359 1.93 -10.49 -16.60
C ARG A 359 1.41 -9.13 -16.12
N TRP A 360 0.57 -8.46 -16.90
CA TRP A 360 -0.01 -7.16 -16.57
C TRP A 360 -1.45 -7.29 -16.05
N GLY A 361 -1.92 -8.50 -15.73
CA GLY A 361 -3.27 -8.75 -15.24
C GLY A 361 -4.37 -8.66 -16.31
N ALA A 362 -4.02 -8.53 -17.59
CA ALA A 362 -5.01 -8.53 -18.66
C ALA A 362 -5.42 -9.97 -19.02
N LYS A 363 -6.74 -10.22 -19.00
CA LYS A 363 -7.31 -11.54 -19.31
C LYS A 363 -7.13 -11.88 -20.79
N VAL A 364 -6.41 -12.96 -21.08
CA VAL A 364 -6.13 -13.44 -22.43
C VAL A 364 -7.01 -14.60 -22.85
N TYR A 365 -7.53 -15.40 -21.91
CA TYR A 365 -8.39 -16.55 -22.15
C TYR A 365 -9.43 -16.70 -21.03
N GLU A 366 -10.64 -17.15 -21.37
CA GLU A 366 -11.69 -17.47 -20.41
C GLU A 366 -12.66 -18.50 -20.99
N THR A 367 -12.94 -19.56 -20.25
CA THR A 367 -14.05 -20.48 -20.56
C THR A 367 -14.69 -20.99 -19.29
N THR A 368 -15.93 -21.45 -19.41
CA THR A 368 -16.61 -22.32 -18.44
C THR A 368 -16.58 -23.76 -18.92
N ASN A 369 -16.76 -24.72 -18.01
CA ASN A 369 -16.77 -26.15 -18.31
C ASN A 369 -15.54 -26.58 -19.13
N TYR A 370 -14.34 -26.22 -18.65
CA TYR A 370 -13.06 -26.45 -19.29
C TYR A 370 -12.83 -27.94 -19.59
N ASP A 371 -12.19 -28.22 -20.73
CA ASP A 371 -11.85 -29.57 -21.20
C ASP A 371 -13.06 -30.50 -21.44
N SER A 372 -14.27 -29.94 -21.60
CA SER A 372 -15.47 -30.73 -21.89
C SER A 372 -15.72 -30.93 -23.38
N ASN A 373 -15.32 -29.96 -24.21
CA ASN A 373 -15.61 -29.93 -25.64
C ASN A 373 -14.42 -29.37 -26.46
N GLY A 374 -13.19 -29.69 -26.04
CA GLY A 374 -11.97 -29.18 -26.67
C GLY A 374 -11.71 -27.69 -26.44
N ASN A 375 -12.46 -27.07 -25.52
CA ASN A 375 -12.29 -25.71 -25.03
C ASN A 375 -11.11 -25.63 -24.03
N VAL A 376 -9.93 -25.93 -24.54
CA VAL A 376 -8.67 -25.92 -23.80
C VAL A 376 -7.77 -24.77 -24.27
N PHE A 377 -6.99 -24.21 -23.36
CA PHE A 377 -6.08 -23.12 -23.70
C PHE A 377 -4.83 -23.66 -24.39
N LYS A 378 -4.59 -23.23 -25.62
CA LYS A 378 -3.45 -23.66 -26.47
C LYS A 378 -2.44 -22.54 -26.73
N GLY A 379 -2.37 -21.54 -25.85
CA GLY A 379 -1.47 -20.38 -26.05
C GLY A 379 -2.01 -19.31 -27.02
N TYR A 380 -3.33 -19.25 -27.25
CA TYR A 380 -3.98 -18.25 -28.10
C TYR A 380 -4.92 -17.37 -27.29
N SER A 381 -5.05 -16.09 -27.66
CA SER A 381 -5.97 -15.16 -27.01
C SER A 381 -7.41 -15.31 -27.51
N GLU A 382 -8.37 -15.38 -26.58
CA GLU A 382 -9.81 -15.45 -26.85
C GLU A 382 -10.61 -14.28 -26.23
N GLY A 383 -9.91 -13.29 -25.65
CA GLY A 383 -10.53 -12.18 -24.94
C GLY A 383 -11.53 -11.39 -25.78
N ARG A 384 -12.75 -11.18 -25.27
CA ARG A 384 -13.80 -10.33 -25.90
C ARG A 384 -13.42 -8.84 -26.03
N GLY A 385 -12.22 -8.43 -25.62
CA GLY A 385 -11.75 -7.03 -25.64
C GLY A 385 -10.30 -6.83 -26.14
N THR A 386 -9.64 -7.87 -26.66
CA THR A 386 -8.33 -7.72 -27.32
C THR A 386 -8.54 -7.59 -28.83
N MET A 387 -7.81 -6.67 -29.47
CA MET A 387 -7.93 -6.34 -30.91
C MET A 387 -7.70 -7.55 -31.86
N ASN A 388 -7.22 -8.69 -31.36
CA ASN A 388 -6.96 -9.89 -32.15
C ASN A 388 -7.43 -11.16 -31.42
N LYS A 389 -8.68 -11.59 -31.66
CA LYS A 389 -9.09 -12.96 -31.38
C LYS A 389 -8.22 -13.92 -32.20
N ASN A 390 -7.79 -15.04 -31.61
CA ASN A 390 -6.91 -16.05 -32.20
C ASN A 390 -5.46 -15.62 -32.42
N ALA A 391 -4.97 -14.55 -31.78
CA ALA A 391 -3.54 -14.23 -31.80
C ALA A 391 -2.76 -15.23 -30.94
N LYS A 392 -1.66 -15.78 -31.49
CA LYS A 392 -0.67 -16.55 -30.74
C LYS A 392 -0.04 -15.62 -29.69
N LEU A 393 -0.06 -16.03 -28.43
CA LEU A 393 0.48 -15.25 -27.32
C LEU A 393 2.02 -15.38 -27.29
N PRO A 394 2.78 -14.38 -26.82
CA PRO A 394 4.23 -14.50 -26.72
C PRO A 394 4.65 -15.50 -25.62
N THR A 395 5.82 -16.12 -25.80
CA THR A 395 6.49 -16.93 -24.76
C THR A 395 6.67 -16.14 -23.47
N GLY A 396 6.41 -16.80 -22.34
CA GLY A 396 6.65 -16.26 -21.01
C GLY A 396 5.65 -16.73 -19.97
N THR A 397 5.67 -16.05 -18.83
CA THR A 397 4.82 -16.37 -17.67
C THR A 397 3.46 -15.70 -17.78
N TYR A 398 2.42 -16.52 -17.63
CA TYR A 398 1.02 -16.14 -17.48
C TYR A 398 0.54 -16.58 -16.09
N PHE A 399 -0.68 -16.20 -15.72
CA PHE A 399 -1.30 -16.59 -14.47
C PHE A 399 -2.67 -17.18 -14.75
N TYR A 400 -2.99 -18.32 -14.14
CA TYR A 400 -4.31 -18.93 -14.25
C TYR A 400 -5.12 -18.72 -12.97
N VAL A 401 -6.44 -18.62 -13.14
CA VAL A 401 -7.43 -18.78 -12.08
C VAL A 401 -8.42 -19.86 -12.51
N LEU A 402 -8.48 -20.92 -11.72
CA LEU A 402 -9.40 -22.02 -11.84
C LEU A 402 -10.39 -21.95 -10.67
N THR A 403 -11.67 -21.85 -10.97
CA THR A 403 -12.74 -21.99 -9.96
C THR A 403 -13.62 -23.18 -10.31
N TYR A 404 -13.95 -24.02 -9.33
CA TYR A 404 -14.88 -25.13 -9.53
C TYR A 404 -15.73 -25.38 -8.29
N GLU A 405 -16.96 -25.82 -8.51
CA GLU A 405 -17.85 -26.25 -7.44
C GLU A 405 -17.49 -27.65 -6.97
N TYR A 406 -17.27 -27.82 -5.67
CA TYR A 406 -17.05 -29.11 -5.03
C TYR A 406 -18.12 -29.37 -3.97
N SER A 407 -18.72 -30.55 -4.02
CA SER A 407 -19.75 -30.98 -3.07
C SER A 407 -19.30 -32.26 -2.36
N ASP A 408 -19.27 -32.23 -1.03
CA ASP A 408 -19.07 -33.42 -0.17
C ASP A 408 -20.16 -33.53 0.90
N ALA A 409 -20.00 -34.47 1.83
CA ALA A 409 -20.91 -34.65 2.96
C ALA A 409 -21.07 -33.41 3.86
N ARG A 410 -20.21 -32.40 3.72
CA ARG A 410 -20.26 -31.11 4.45
C ARG A 410 -20.90 -29.98 3.64
N GLY A 411 -21.39 -30.27 2.42
CA GLY A 411 -22.08 -29.32 1.56
C GLY A 411 -21.29 -28.92 0.29
N ALA A 412 -21.89 -28.03 -0.49
CA ALA A 412 -21.29 -27.46 -1.69
C ALA A 412 -20.44 -26.22 -1.36
N ARG A 413 -19.25 -26.11 -1.96
CA ARG A 413 -18.35 -24.96 -1.84
C ARG A 413 -17.61 -24.69 -3.14
N ILE A 414 -17.29 -23.44 -3.41
CA ILE A 414 -16.41 -23.06 -4.52
C ILE A 414 -14.96 -23.21 -4.07
N ILE A 415 -14.18 -23.95 -4.85
CA ILE A 415 -12.72 -24.03 -4.72
C ILE A 415 -12.10 -23.11 -5.76
N LYS A 416 -11.14 -22.29 -5.34
CA LYS A 416 -10.33 -21.44 -6.21
C LYS A 416 -8.87 -21.94 -6.15
N LYS A 417 -8.32 -22.34 -7.29
CA LYS A 417 -6.89 -22.63 -7.49
C LYS A 417 -6.32 -21.57 -8.42
N GLN A 418 -5.14 -21.04 -8.10
CA GLN A 418 -4.47 -20.07 -8.95
C GLN A 418 -2.95 -20.28 -8.88
N GLY A 419 -2.24 -19.83 -9.92
CA GLY A 419 -0.81 -20.05 -10.02
C GLY A 419 -0.24 -19.50 -11.31
N TYR A 420 1.07 -19.65 -11.50
CA TYR A 420 1.70 -19.31 -12.77
C TYR A 420 1.49 -20.40 -13.81
N LEU A 421 1.58 -20.02 -15.07
CA LEU A 421 1.54 -20.87 -16.24
C LEU A 421 2.69 -20.44 -17.17
N HIS A 422 3.68 -21.29 -17.35
CA HIS A 422 4.74 -21.08 -18.34
C HIS A 422 4.22 -21.43 -19.73
N LEU A 423 4.22 -20.47 -20.66
CA LEU A 423 3.89 -20.70 -22.06
C LEU A 423 5.17 -20.61 -22.89
N GLU A 424 5.53 -21.72 -23.54
CA GLU A 424 6.65 -21.81 -24.48
C GLU A 424 6.11 -21.90 -25.91
N ASN A 425 6.17 -20.79 -26.64
CA ASN A 425 5.76 -20.72 -28.03
C ASN A 425 6.99 -20.61 -28.93
N GLU A 426 7.28 -21.68 -29.67
CA GLU A 426 8.26 -21.69 -30.77
C GLU A 426 7.78 -20.92 -32.01
#